data_AF-A0AAU3BEJ8-F1
#
_entry.id   AF-A0AAU3BEJ8-F1
#
_cell.length_a   1.000
_cell.length_b   1.000
_cell.length_c   1.000
_cell.angle_alpha   90.00
_cell.angle_beta   90.00
_cell.angle_gamma   90.00
#
_symmetry.space_group_name_H-M   'P 1'
#
loop_
_entity.id
_entity.type
_entity.pdbx_description
1 polymer ?
#
loop_
_entity_poly.entity_id
_entity_poly.type
_entity_poly.pdbx_seq_one_letter_code
_entity_poly.pdbx_strand_id
1 'polypeptide(L)'
;MRTNRAVMQGNWALVLLGVTAVALVPWMVLLVRTLPASTEVRNWQVAWVGLDVLMAAGCAATAVLGLRGDPHARLTASATAAVAVLDAWFDITTAQPGAPLVQALACAVAEAALACACVFLALSKGRAPREVQDGPPCL
;
A
#
# COMPACT_ATOMS: atom_id res chain seq x y z
N MET A 1 8.31 26.80 -23.37
CA MET A 1 8.83 25.43 -23.59
C MET A 1 8.88 24.52 -22.34
N ARG A 2 8.58 24.97 -21.11
CA ARG A 2 8.57 24.11 -19.90
C ARG A 2 7.34 23.19 -19.77
N THR A 3 6.21 23.59 -20.34
CA THR A 3 4.90 22.93 -20.18
C THR A 3 4.79 21.60 -20.95
N ASN A 4 5.46 21.47 -22.10
CA ASN A 4 5.44 20.22 -22.89
C ASN A 4 6.20 19.06 -22.22
N ARG A 5 7.25 19.33 -21.42
CA ARG A 5 7.98 18.27 -20.73
C ARG A 5 7.16 17.58 -19.66
N ALA A 6 6.34 18.31 -18.89
CA ALA A 6 5.52 17.75 -17.82
C ALA A 6 4.34 16.91 -18.34
N VAL A 7 3.70 17.34 -19.44
CA VAL A 7 2.60 16.60 -20.09
C VAL A 7 3.12 15.38 -20.84
N MET A 8 4.22 15.52 -21.60
CA MET A 8 4.90 14.37 -22.19
C MET A 8 5.42 13.43 -21.09
N GLN A 9 5.81 13.95 -19.92
CA GLN A 9 6.24 13.15 -18.77
C GLN A 9 5.14 12.25 -18.22
N GLY A 10 3.93 12.79 -18.06
CA GLY A 10 2.77 12.00 -17.64
C GLY A 10 2.40 10.92 -18.67
N ASN A 11 2.41 11.27 -19.96
CA ASN A 11 1.97 10.32 -20.99
C ASN A 11 2.96 9.16 -21.20
N TRP A 12 4.29 9.39 -21.12
CA TRP A 12 5.25 8.29 -21.21
C TRP A 12 5.20 7.38 -19.99
N ALA A 13 4.99 7.94 -18.78
CA ALA A 13 4.90 7.13 -17.57
C ALA A 13 3.69 6.17 -17.65
N LEU A 14 2.55 6.66 -18.11
CA LEU A 14 1.36 5.84 -18.34
C LEU A 14 1.58 4.77 -19.42
N VAL A 15 2.25 5.13 -20.53
CA VAL A 15 2.62 4.16 -21.57
C VAL A 15 3.55 3.09 -21.02
N LEU A 16 4.59 3.45 -20.26
CA LEU A 16 5.50 2.48 -19.65
C LEU A 16 4.78 1.56 -18.66
N LEU A 17 3.88 2.11 -17.84
CA LEU A 17 3.05 1.29 -16.93
C LEU A 17 2.17 0.31 -17.73
N GLY A 18 1.55 0.75 -18.82
CA GLY A 18 0.76 -0.11 -19.70
C GLY A 18 1.58 -1.21 -20.37
N VAL A 19 2.75 -0.88 -20.91
CA VAL A 19 3.68 -1.85 -21.49
C VAL A 19 4.16 -2.86 -20.45
N THR A 20 4.49 -2.39 -19.25
CA THR A 20 4.91 -3.26 -18.14
C THR A 20 3.79 -4.22 -17.73
N ALA A 21 2.56 -3.73 -17.61
CA ALA A 21 1.41 -4.57 -17.28
C ALA A 21 1.20 -5.69 -18.31
N VAL A 22 1.30 -5.38 -19.61
CA VAL A 22 1.20 -6.38 -20.67
C VAL A 22 2.38 -7.35 -20.64
N ALA A 23 3.61 -6.86 -20.41
CA ALA A 23 4.81 -7.68 -20.34
C ALA A 23 4.83 -8.63 -19.12
N LEU A 24 4.18 -8.25 -18.02
CA LEU A 24 4.08 -9.10 -16.83
C LEU A 24 3.19 -10.34 -17.07
N VAL A 25 2.20 -10.28 -17.96
CA VAL A 25 1.31 -11.42 -18.26
C VAL A 25 2.07 -12.66 -18.76
N PRO A 26 2.85 -12.59 -19.87
CA PRO A 26 3.60 -13.74 -20.34
C PRO A 26 4.66 -14.20 -19.31
N TRP A 27 5.24 -13.27 -18.56
CA TRP A 27 6.17 -13.60 -17.49
C TRP A 27 5.52 -14.44 -16.38
N MET A 28 4.33 -14.07 -15.92
CA MET A 28 3.56 -14.85 -14.93
C MET A 28 3.22 -16.26 -15.45
N VAL A 29 2.84 -16.39 -16.73
CA VAL A 29 2.58 -17.69 -17.35
C VAL A 29 3.84 -18.56 -17.38
N LEU A 30 4.99 -17.95 -17.65
CA LEU A 30 6.28 -18.65 -17.62
C LEU A 30 6.60 -19.12 -16.20
N LEU A 31 6.47 -18.23 -15.19
CA LEU A 31 6.72 -18.56 -13.79
C LEU A 31 5.88 -19.76 -13.31
N VAL A 32 4.58 -19.78 -13.59
CA VAL A 32 3.70 -20.89 -13.18
C VAL A 32 4.14 -22.23 -13.79
N ARG A 33 4.74 -22.23 -14.98
CA ARG A 33 5.20 -23.46 -15.65
C ARG A 33 6.58 -23.92 -15.23
N THR A 34 7.44 -22.98 -14.80
CA THR A 34 8.86 -23.27 -14.55
C THR A 34 9.20 -23.38 -13.06
N LEU A 35 8.37 -22.81 -12.16
CA LEU A 35 8.67 -22.87 -10.72
C LEU A 35 8.40 -24.28 -10.16
N PRO A 36 9.30 -24.79 -9.29
CA PRO A 36 9.04 -26.03 -8.55
C PRO A 36 7.84 -25.87 -7.62
N ALA A 37 7.01 -26.92 -7.52
CA ALA A 37 5.83 -26.92 -6.65
C ALA A 37 6.18 -26.81 -5.15
N SER A 38 7.37 -27.25 -4.76
CA SER A 38 7.90 -27.08 -3.40
C SER A 38 9.33 -26.58 -3.49
N THR A 39 9.62 -25.50 -2.76
CA THR A 39 10.97 -24.93 -2.65
C THR A 39 11.20 -24.52 -1.20
N GLU A 40 12.37 -24.85 -0.66
CA GLU A 40 12.78 -24.36 0.65
C GLU A 40 13.23 -22.90 0.53
N VAL A 41 12.59 -22.01 1.29
CA VAL A 41 12.89 -20.57 1.26
C VAL A 41 13.95 -20.25 2.29
N ARG A 42 15.11 -19.75 1.82
CA ARG A 42 16.17 -19.25 2.70
C ARG A 42 15.69 -18.00 3.44
N ASN A 43 16.06 -17.86 4.71
CA ASN A 43 15.71 -16.72 5.57
C ASN A 43 14.20 -16.52 5.77
N TRP A 44 13.43 -17.61 5.85
CA TRP A 44 11.97 -17.58 6.03
C TRP A 44 11.50 -16.62 7.13
N GLN A 45 12.12 -16.69 8.31
CA GLN A 45 11.78 -15.80 9.44
C GLN A 45 12.01 -14.31 9.12
N VAL A 46 13.07 -13.99 8.36
CA VAL A 46 13.40 -12.61 8.00
C VAL A 46 12.39 -12.07 6.98
N ALA A 47 11.88 -12.91 6.09
CA ALA A 47 10.86 -12.50 5.13
C ALA A 47 9.55 -12.09 5.83
N TRP A 48 9.12 -12.88 6.82
CA TRP A 48 7.94 -12.58 7.65
C TRP A 48 8.14 -11.29 8.44
N VAL A 49 9.15 -11.27 9.31
CA VAL A 49 9.43 -10.10 10.18
C VAL A 49 9.70 -8.85 9.35
N GLY A 50 10.32 -8.99 8.17
CA GLY A 50 10.57 -7.87 7.27
C GLY A 50 9.28 -7.23 6.74
N LEU A 51 8.27 -8.02 6.42
CA LEU A 51 6.98 -7.53 5.93
C LEU A 51 6.22 -6.79 7.05
N ASP A 52 6.17 -7.38 8.25
CA ASP A 52 5.64 -6.75 9.46
C ASP A 52 6.32 -5.41 9.77
N VAL A 53 7.64 -5.37 9.70
CA VAL A 53 8.43 -4.15 9.96
C VAL A 53 8.11 -3.06 8.94
N LEU A 54 7.99 -3.40 7.66
CA LEU A 54 7.60 -2.43 6.62
C LEU A 54 6.19 -1.89 6.88
N MET A 55 5.26 -2.75 7.27
CA MET A 55 3.90 -2.35 7.60
C MET A 55 3.87 -1.43 8.83
N ALA A 56 4.54 -1.83 9.92
CA ALA A 56 4.64 -1.05 11.15
C ALA A 56 5.29 0.33 10.89
N ALA A 57 6.37 0.37 10.09
CA ALA A 57 7.02 1.61 9.69
C ALA A 57 6.09 2.51 8.86
N GLY A 58 5.32 1.94 7.93
CA GLY A 58 4.32 2.65 7.15
C GLY A 58 3.20 3.25 8.01
N CYS A 59 2.69 2.47 8.98
CA CYS A 59 1.72 2.93 9.97
C CYS A 59 2.29 4.08 10.82
N ALA A 60 3.50 3.93 11.34
CA ALA A 60 4.16 4.96 12.14
C ALA A 60 4.39 6.24 11.33
N ALA A 61 4.89 6.13 10.09
CA ALA A 61 5.09 7.28 9.21
C ALA A 61 3.77 7.99 8.90
N THR A 62 2.72 7.23 8.61
CA THR A 62 1.37 7.76 8.34
C THR A 62 0.80 8.49 9.55
N ALA A 63 0.92 7.91 10.74
CA ALA A 63 0.47 8.52 11.98
C ALA A 63 1.25 9.80 12.30
N VAL A 64 2.58 9.78 12.22
CA VAL A 64 3.43 10.94 12.51
C VAL A 64 3.16 12.08 11.52
N LEU A 65 3.10 11.80 10.22
CA LEU A 65 2.81 12.83 9.20
C LEU A 65 1.36 13.33 9.32
N GLY A 66 0.41 12.44 9.59
CA GLY A 66 -1.00 12.79 9.80
C GLY A 66 -1.19 13.72 11.00
N LEU A 67 -0.53 13.43 12.13
CA LEU A 67 -0.54 14.27 13.33
C LEU A 67 0.14 15.63 13.10
N ARG A 68 1.11 15.70 12.18
CA ARG A 68 1.77 16.95 11.77
C ARG A 68 0.97 17.75 10.73
N GLY A 69 -0.13 17.21 10.21
CA GLY A 69 -0.89 17.82 9.12
C GLY A 69 -0.15 17.83 7.78
N ASP A 70 0.86 16.98 7.62
CA ASP A 70 1.68 16.93 6.42
C ASP A 70 0.92 16.22 5.26
N PRO A 71 0.81 16.84 4.07
CA PRO A 71 0.15 16.22 2.92
C PRO A 71 0.80 14.90 2.46
N HIS A 72 2.07 14.65 2.79
CA HIS A 72 2.77 13.40 2.49
C HIS A 72 2.20 12.20 3.26
N ALA A 73 1.41 12.41 4.33
CA ALA A 73 0.71 11.33 5.04
C ALA A 73 -0.15 10.47 4.10
N ARG A 74 -0.67 11.06 3.02
CA ARG A 74 -1.46 10.34 2.01
C ARG A 74 -0.63 9.35 1.20
N LEU A 75 0.63 9.70 0.91
CA LEU A 75 1.55 8.82 0.19
C LEU A 75 1.96 7.64 1.06
N THR A 76 2.34 7.90 2.32
CA THR A 76 2.68 6.83 3.26
C THR A 76 1.47 5.95 3.53
N ALA A 77 0.27 6.51 3.67
CA ALA A 77 -0.95 5.73 3.84
C ALA A 77 -1.20 4.81 2.62
N SER A 78 -1.04 5.31 1.39
CA SER A 78 -1.21 4.49 0.19
C SER A 78 -0.18 3.36 0.09
N ALA A 79 1.07 3.61 0.52
CA ALA A 79 2.11 2.60 0.58
C ALA A 79 1.80 1.54 1.65
N THR A 80 1.40 1.96 2.86
CA THR A 80 0.99 1.07 3.95
C THR A 80 -0.18 0.18 3.54
N ALA A 81 -1.16 0.73 2.81
CA ALA A 81 -2.28 -0.06 2.29
C ALA A 81 -1.82 -1.16 1.33
N ALA A 82 -0.89 -0.83 0.42
CA ALA A 82 -0.32 -1.83 -0.49
C ALA A 82 0.45 -2.92 0.27
N VAL A 83 1.24 -2.55 1.29
CA VAL A 83 1.97 -3.51 2.13
C VAL A 83 1.00 -4.41 2.89
N ALA A 84 -0.07 -3.87 3.48
CA ALA A 84 -1.08 -4.67 4.20
C ALA A 84 -1.82 -5.66 3.28
N VAL A 85 -2.10 -5.30 2.02
CA VAL A 85 -2.67 -6.25 1.05
C VAL A 85 -1.68 -7.37 0.69
N LEU A 86 -0.38 -7.04 0.56
CA LEU A 86 0.66 -8.03 0.30
C LEU A 86 0.84 -9.00 1.48
N ASP A 87 0.74 -8.48 2.71
CA ASP A 87 0.81 -9.27 3.95
C ASP A 87 -0.35 -10.27 4.05
N ALA A 88 -1.58 -9.81 3.86
CA ALA A 88 -2.76 -10.68 3.84
C ALA A 88 -2.66 -11.78 2.77
N TRP A 89 -2.17 -11.43 1.59
CA TRP A 89 -1.91 -12.42 0.54
C TRP A 89 -0.83 -13.42 0.97
N PHE A 90 0.25 -12.95 1.58
CA PHE A 90 1.36 -13.77 2.02
C PHE A 90 0.95 -14.74 3.14
N ASP A 91 0.21 -14.28 4.14
CA ASP A 91 -0.34 -15.10 5.22
C ASP A 91 -1.20 -16.24 4.69
N ILE A 92 -2.16 -15.93 3.80
CA ILE A 92 -3.07 -16.94 3.24
C ILE A 92 -2.32 -17.95 2.38
N THR A 93 -1.40 -17.50 1.52
CA THR A 93 -0.71 -18.37 0.56
C THR A 93 0.36 -19.26 1.19
N THR A 94 0.81 -18.94 2.39
CA THR A 94 1.88 -19.66 3.09
C THR A 94 1.37 -20.51 4.27
N ALA A 95 0.09 -20.35 4.62
CA ALA A 95 -0.56 -21.13 5.66
C ALA A 95 -0.73 -22.61 5.29
N GLN A 96 -0.48 -23.48 6.27
CA GLN A 96 -0.82 -24.90 6.18
C GLN A 96 -2.34 -25.11 6.35
N PRO A 97 -2.94 -26.13 5.71
CA PRO A 97 -4.35 -26.46 5.90
C PRO A 97 -4.73 -26.69 7.37
N GLY A 98 -5.96 -26.34 7.74
CA GLY A 98 -6.50 -26.55 9.09
C GLY A 98 -6.44 -25.29 9.96
N ALA A 99 -6.07 -25.44 11.23
CA ALA A 99 -6.03 -24.33 12.19
C ALA A 99 -5.12 -23.16 11.76
N PRO A 100 -3.93 -23.37 11.17
CA PRO A 100 -3.08 -22.27 10.70
C PRO A 100 -3.74 -21.43 9.61
N LEU A 101 -4.49 -22.05 8.69
CA LEU A 101 -5.23 -21.32 7.66
C LEU A 101 -6.36 -20.46 8.25
N VAL A 102 -7.06 -20.94 9.28
CA VAL A 102 -8.10 -20.15 9.96
C VAL A 102 -7.47 -18.93 10.63
N GLN A 103 -6.30 -19.09 11.26
CA GLN A 103 -5.56 -17.98 11.84
C GLN A 103 -5.11 -16.98 10.77
N ALA A 104 -4.54 -17.45 9.66
CA ALA A 104 -4.12 -16.59 8.54
C ALA A 104 -5.30 -15.81 7.94
N LEU A 105 -6.48 -16.43 7.80
CA LEU A 105 -7.69 -15.73 7.35
C LEU A 105 -8.15 -14.66 8.35
N ALA A 106 -8.01 -14.90 9.65
CA ALA A 106 -8.35 -13.91 10.67
C ALA A 106 -7.38 -12.71 10.63
N CYS A 107 -6.07 -12.96 10.47
CA CYS A 107 -5.05 -11.92 10.26
C CYS A 107 -5.33 -11.12 8.98
N ALA A 108 -5.58 -11.80 7.86
CA ALA A 108 -5.88 -11.17 6.58
C ALA A 108 -7.11 -10.24 6.64
N VAL A 109 -8.12 -10.54 7.46
CA VAL A 109 -9.26 -9.64 7.67
C VAL A 109 -8.84 -8.37 8.42
N ALA A 110 -7.97 -8.51 9.44
CA ALA A 110 -7.44 -7.37 10.19
C ALA A 110 -6.55 -6.48 9.30
N GLU A 111 -5.68 -7.08 8.50
CA GLU A 111 -4.83 -6.39 7.53
C GLU A 111 -5.65 -5.72 6.42
N ALA A 112 -6.68 -6.38 5.90
CA ALA A 112 -7.58 -5.77 4.93
C ALA A 112 -8.32 -4.57 5.53
N ALA A 113 -8.73 -4.63 6.79
CA ALA A 113 -9.32 -3.49 7.48
C ALA A 113 -8.32 -2.33 7.64
N LEU A 114 -7.06 -2.63 7.97
CA LEU A 114 -5.99 -1.64 8.01
C LEU A 114 -5.74 -1.01 6.64
N ALA A 115 -5.71 -1.81 5.57
CA ALA A 115 -5.56 -1.33 4.20
C ALA A 115 -6.70 -0.39 3.82
N CYS A 116 -7.95 -0.77 4.12
CA CYS A 116 -9.13 0.08 3.91
C CYS A 116 -9.04 1.41 4.68
N ALA A 117 -8.60 1.38 5.94
CA ALA A 117 -8.41 2.58 6.74
C ALA A 117 -7.32 3.50 6.14
N CYS A 118 -6.21 2.93 5.68
CA CYS A 118 -5.13 3.67 5.04
C CYS A 118 -5.57 4.29 3.69
N VAL A 119 -6.31 3.54 2.87
CA VAL A 119 -6.90 4.06 1.63
C VAL A 119 -7.88 5.19 1.92
N PHE A 120 -8.73 5.03 2.94
CA PHE A 120 -9.66 6.07 3.35
C PHE A 120 -8.92 7.36 3.77
N LEU A 121 -7.84 7.25 4.55
CA LEU A 121 -6.98 8.38 4.90
C LEU A 121 -6.30 9.01 3.68
N ALA A 122 -5.80 8.20 2.75
CA ALA A 122 -5.17 8.68 1.52
C ALA A 122 -6.15 9.44 0.60
N LEU A 123 -7.44 9.07 0.63
CA LEU A 123 -8.48 9.68 -0.19
C LEU A 123 -9.19 10.87 0.50
N SER A 124 -9.18 10.92 1.83
CA SER A 124 -9.79 12.01 2.60
C SER A 124 -9.05 13.33 2.33
N LYS A 125 -9.71 14.28 1.64
CA LYS A 125 -9.21 15.67 1.47
C LYS A 125 -9.07 16.29 2.87
N GLY A 126 -7.88 16.83 3.17
CA GLY A 126 -7.63 17.56 4.41
C GLY A 126 -8.74 18.56 4.67
N ARG A 127 -9.44 18.43 5.79
CA ARG A 127 -10.47 19.36 6.23
C ARG A 127 -9.80 20.73 6.32
N ALA A 128 -10.18 21.67 5.45
CA ALA A 128 -9.69 23.04 5.55
C ALA A 128 -9.97 23.55 6.97
N PRO A 129 -9.03 24.27 7.62
CA PRO A 129 -9.32 24.95 8.87
C PRO A 129 -10.59 25.77 8.70
N ARG A 130 -11.54 25.59 9.61
CA ARG A 130 -12.72 26.45 9.67
C ARG A 130 -12.18 27.83 10.01
N GLU A 131 -12.06 28.69 9.00
CA GLU A 131 -11.79 30.11 9.19
C GLU A 131 -12.88 30.61 10.13
N VAL A 132 -12.48 30.92 11.36
CA VAL A 132 -13.35 31.60 12.31
C VAL A 132 -13.67 32.91 11.63
N GLN A 133 -14.93 33.01 11.20
CA GLN A 133 -15.50 34.20 10.60
C GLN A 133 -15.61 35.24 11.73
N ASP A 134 -14.49 35.91 12.01
CA ASP A 134 -14.46 37.10 12.86
C ASP A 134 -15.28 38.17 12.14
N GLY A 135 -16.56 38.25 12.51
CA GLY A 135 -17.41 39.39 12.15
C GLY A 135 -16.81 40.66 12.76
N PRO A 136 -16.94 41.82 12.08
CA PRO A 136 -16.33 43.06 12.56
C PRO A 136 -16.88 43.44 13.95
N PRO A 137 -16.10 44.11 14.81
CA PRO A 137 -16.60 44.60 16.08
C PRO A 137 -17.73 45.60 15.82
N CYS A 138 -18.93 45.27 16.28
CA CYS A 138 -20.01 46.24 16.37
C CYS A 138 -19.60 47.32 17.39
N LEU A 139 -19.22 48.50 16.88
CA LEU A 139 -19.19 49.77 17.60
C LEU A 139 -20.44 50.57 17.24
#